data_AF-A0AA86HWX3-F1
#
_entry.id   AF-A0AA86HWX3-F1
#
_cell.length_a   1.000
_cell.length_b   1.000
_cell.length_c   1.000
_cell.angle_alpha   90.00
_cell.angle_beta   90.00
_cell.angle_gamma   90.00
#
_symmetry.space_group_name_H-M   'P 1'
#
loop_
_entity.id
_entity.type
_entity.pdbx_description
1 polymer ?
#
loop_
_entity_poly.entity_id
_entity_poly.type
_entity_poly.pdbx_seq_one_letter_code
_entity_poly.pdbx_strand_id
1 'polypeptide(L)'
;MSNGFLDKLKQGATEASKKAQVTIEINKIRSQIQGHEQTIQTSLHEIGKLVYSSFEHDNFAENESEIFSSCRDISSIKKDILMLEYKIKELRDEKECPTCSSICTSETKFCSNCGHSFQVEAPPTPEEEAAIKHCTNCGTQNDAKAKFCGGCGNHFS
;
A
#
# COMPACT_ATOMS: atom_id res chain seq x y z
N MET A 1 29.97 -28.08 -16.35
CA MET A 1 30.17 -26.64 -16.66
C MET A 1 28.81 -25.97 -16.54
N SER A 2 28.69 -24.98 -15.67
CA SER A 2 27.40 -24.38 -15.27
C SER A 2 26.83 -23.51 -16.41
N ASN A 3 25.58 -23.78 -16.79
CA ASN A 3 24.81 -23.01 -17.79
C ASN A 3 24.33 -21.64 -17.25
N GLY A 4 24.99 -21.08 -16.23
CA GLY A 4 24.50 -19.90 -15.49
C GLY A 4 24.39 -18.62 -16.33
N PHE A 5 25.11 -18.52 -17.45
CA PHE A 5 24.95 -17.40 -18.38
C PHE A 5 23.65 -17.48 -19.18
N LEU A 6 23.30 -18.68 -19.69
CA LEU A 6 22.06 -18.90 -20.44
C LEU A 6 20.83 -18.77 -19.54
N ASP A 7 20.93 -19.22 -18.29
CA ASP A 7 19.83 -19.10 -17.32
C ASP A 7 19.56 -17.63 -16.93
N LYS A 8 20.61 -16.82 -16.74
CA LYS A 8 20.47 -15.36 -16.54
C LYS A 8 19.87 -14.66 -17.75
N LEU A 9 20.26 -15.06 -18.96
CA LEU A 9 19.70 -14.50 -20.20
C LEU A 9 18.20 -14.83 -20.34
N LYS A 10 17.81 -16.07 -20.02
CA LYS A 10 16.39 -16.49 -20.00
C LYS A 10 15.59 -15.75 -18.94
N GLN A 11 16.14 -15.56 -17.74
CA GLN A 11 15.50 -14.78 -16.68
C GLN A 11 15.27 -13.33 -17.11
N GLY A 12 16.29 -12.66 -17.66
CA GLY A 12 16.15 -11.28 -18.14
C GLY A 12 15.10 -11.13 -19.24
N ALA A 13 15.03 -12.07 -20.19
CA ALA A 13 13.99 -12.08 -21.22
C ALA A 13 12.58 -12.23 -20.62
N THR A 14 12.43 -13.12 -19.63
CA THR A 14 11.15 -13.36 -18.95
C THR A 14 10.68 -12.13 -18.15
N GLU A 15 11.60 -11.47 -17.45
CA GLU A 15 11.30 -10.24 -16.69
C GLU A 15 10.92 -9.07 -17.60
N ALA A 16 11.63 -8.89 -18.71
CA ALA A 16 11.31 -7.87 -19.71
C ALA A 16 9.89 -8.09 -20.29
N SER A 17 9.54 -9.35 -20.61
CA SER A 17 8.21 -9.71 -21.08
C SER A 17 7.12 -9.38 -20.03
N LYS A 18 7.34 -9.71 -18.75
CA LYS A 18 6.41 -9.36 -17.66
C LYS A 18 6.22 -7.86 -17.53
N LYS A 19 7.30 -7.08 -17.53
CA LYS A 19 7.22 -5.60 -17.44
C LYS A 19 6.49 -4.99 -18.64
N ALA A 20 6.68 -5.54 -19.84
CA ALA A 20 5.95 -5.13 -21.03
C ALA A 20 4.45 -5.40 -20.87
N GLN A 21 4.05 -6.58 -20.36
CA GLN A 21 2.65 -6.90 -20.10
C GLN A 21 2.01 -5.95 -19.09
N VAL A 22 2.69 -5.67 -17.97
CA VAL A 22 2.21 -4.70 -16.96
C VAL A 22 2.01 -3.32 -17.60
N THR A 23 2.94 -2.88 -18.44
CA THR A 23 2.84 -1.59 -19.14
C THR A 23 1.61 -1.53 -20.05
N ILE A 24 1.32 -2.62 -20.78
CA ILE A 24 0.14 -2.72 -21.65
C ILE A 24 -1.14 -2.64 -20.81
N GLU A 25 -1.23 -3.40 -19.71
CA GLU A 25 -2.40 -3.38 -18.82
C GLU A 25 -2.62 -1.99 -18.20
N ILE A 26 -1.57 -1.32 -17.74
CA ILE A 26 -1.67 0.05 -17.23
C ILE A 26 -2.20 1.00 -18.31
N ASN A 27 -1.72 0.91 -19.55
CA ASN A 27 -2.18 1.77 -20.63
C ASN A 27 -3.64 1.50 -21.00
N LYS A 28 -4.08 0.24 -20.94
CA LYS A 28 -5.50 -0.12 -21.11
C LYS A 28 -6.37 0.51 -20.03
N ILE A 29 -5.95 0.44 -18.77
CA ILE A 29 -6.68 1.06 -17.65
C ILE A 29 -6.72 2.59 -17.81
N ARG A 30 -5.61 3.23 -18.21
CA ARG A 30 -5.58 4.67 -18.49
C ARG A 30 -6.55 5.08 -19.59
N SER A 31 -6.68 4.27 -20.64
CA SER A 31 -7.67 4.52 -21.70
C SER A 31 -9.10 4.42 -21.17
N GLN A 32 -9.39 3.50 -20.23
CA GLN A 32 -10.70 3.44 -19.56
C GLN A 32 -10.97 4.68 -18.70
N ILE A 33 -9.99 5.12 -17.93
CA ILE A 33 -10.09 6.36 -17.14
C ILE A 33 -10.39 7.55 -18.05
N GLN A 34 -9.66 7.70 -19.16
CA GLN A 34 -9.90 8.77 -20.13
C GLN A 34 -11.32 8.71 -20.71
N GLY A 35 -11.83 7.51 -21.02
CA GLY A 35 -13.21 7.33 -21.46
C GLY A 35 -14.22 7.78 -20.41
N HIS A 36 -14.02 7.40 -19.14
CA HIS A 36 -14.85 7.84 -18.03
C HIS A 36 -14.81 9.36 -17.81
N GLU A 37 -13.63 9.98 -17.90
CA GLU A 37 -13.47 11.43 -17.81
C GLU A 37 -14.27 12.14 -18.92
N GLN A 38 -14.20 11.64 -20.16
CA GLN A 38 -15.00 12.17 -21.26
C GLN A 38 -16.50 12.01 -21.02
N THR A 39 -16.95 10.86 -20.50
CA THR A 39 -18.35 10.67 -20.12
C THR A 39 -18.79 11.69 -19.06
N ILE A 40 -17.97 11.93 -18.03
CA ILE A 40 -18.26 12.96 -17.00
C ILE A 40 -18.39 14.34 -17.64
N GLN A 41 -17.47 14.72 -18.54
CA GLN A 41 -17.54 16.03 -19.22
C GLN A 41 -18.82 16.17 -20.04
N THR A 42 -19.20 15.14 -20.79
CA THR A 42 -20.45 15.13 -21.55
C THR A 42 -21.67 15.25 -20.62
N SER A 43 -21.74 14.47 -19.54
CA SER A 43 -22.85 14.55 -18.58
C SER A 43 -22.94 15.94 -17.93
N LEU A 44 -21.82 16.55 -17.58
CA LEU A 44 -21.79 17.92 -17.04
C LEU A 44 -22.28 18.95 -18.06
N HIS A 45 -21.90 18.78 -19.33
CA HIS A 45 -22.38 19.64 -20.40
C HIS A 45 -23.90 19.52 -20.60
N GLU A 46 -24.45 18.31 -20.61
CA GLU A 46 -25.90 18.09 -20.72
C GLU A 46 -26.65 18.64 -19.49
N ILE A 47 -26.13 18.43 -18.26
CA ILE A 47 -26.68 19.08 -17.07
C ILE A 47 -26.73 20.60 -17.24
N GLY A 48 -25.66 21.21 -17.76
CA GLY A 48 -25.61 22.64 -18.03
C GLY A 48 -26.72 23.10 -18.98
N LYS A 49 -27.00 22.35 -20.05
CA LYS A 49 -28.11 22.63 -20.97
C LYS A 49 -29.46 22.52 -20.29
N LEU A 50 -29.69 21.47 -19.49
CA LEU A 50 -30.94 21.26 -18.77
C LEU A 50 -31.21 22.40 -17.78
N VAL A 51 -30.19 22.80 -17.01
CA VAL A 51 -30.29 23.91 -16.06
C VAL A 51 -30.59 25.23 -16.79
N TYR A 52 -29.90 25.50 -17.90
CA TYR A 52 -30.12 26.71 -18.68
C TYR A 52 -31.51 26.75 -19.31
N SER A 53 -31.99 25.63 -19.88
CA SER A 53 -33.34 25.51 -20.41
C SER A 53 -34.41 25.74 -19.32
N SER A 54 -34.22 25.15 -18.14
CA SER A 54 -35.10 25.39 -17.00
C SER A 54 -35.15 26.85 -16.56
N PHE A 55 -34.02 27.56 -16.65
CA PHE A 55 -33.97 29.00 -16.39
C PHE A 55 -34.73 29.82 -17.44
N GLU A 56 -34.62 29.50 -18.73
CA GLU A 56 -35.33 30.22 -19.81
C GLU A 56 -36.86 30.11 -19.69
N HIS A 57 -37.36 29.00 -19.13
CA HIS A 57 -38.80 28.74 -18.97
C HIS A 57 -39.33 29.03 -17.56
N ASP A 58 -38.47 29.49 -16.63
CA ASP A 58 -38.78 29.65 -15.19
C ASP A 58 -39.41 28.39 -14.56
N ASN A 59 -38.92 27.21 -14.98
CA ASN A 59 -39.43 25.91 -14.56
C ASN A 59 -38.29 24.89 -14.34
N PHE A 60 -37.79 24.84 -13.10
CA PHE A 60 -36.73 23.92 -12.71
C PHE A 60 -37.21 22.50 -12.40
N ALA A 61 -38.49 22.33 -12.06
CA ALA A 61 -39.04 21.02 -11.71
C ALA A 61 -39.08 20.06 -12.91
N GLU A 62 -39.14 20.57 -14.14
CA GLU A 62 -39.19 19.78 -15.36
C GLU A 62 -37.95 18.89 -15.55
N ASN A 63 -36.76 19.42 -15.28
CA ASN A 63 -35.50 18.73 -15.56
C ASN A 63 -34.80 18.20 -14.30
N GLU A 64 -35.37 18.44 -13.11
CA GLU A 64 -34.78 18.09 -11.82
C GLU A 64 -34.38 16.60 -11.73
N SER A 65 -35.28 15.70 -12.16
CA SER A 65 -35.03 14.25 -12.11
C SER A 65 -33.85 13.82 -12.99
N GLU A 66 -33.76 14.35 -14.20
CA GLU A 66 -32.71 14.02 -15.16
C GLU A 66 -31.34 14.56 -14.74
N ILE A 67 -31.33 15.79 -14.19
CA ILE A 67 -30.13 16.39 -13.58
C ILE A 67 -29.65 15.52 -12.41
N PHE A 68 -30.54 15.11 -11.50
CA PHE A 68 -30.15 14.26 -10.38
C PHE A 68 -29.68 12.88 -10.81
N SER A 69 -30.29 12.29 -11.83
CA SER A 69 -29.82 11.02 -12.39
C SER A 69 -28.40 11.16 -12.92
N SER A 70 -28.15 12.18 -13.76
CA SER A 70 -26.82 12.45 -14.30
C SER A 70 -25.78 12.70 -13.21
N CYS A 71 -26.14 13.39 -12.13
CA CYS A 71 -25.25 13.60 -10.98
C CYS A 71 -24.91 12.30 -10.24
N ARG A 72 -25.87 11.37 -10.11
CA ARG A 72 -25.63 10.04 -9.52
C ARG A 72 -24.70 9.22 -10.40
N ASP A 73 -24.90 9.25 -11.72
CA ASP A 73 -24.07 8.53 -12.68
C ASP A 73 -22.63 9.06 -12.65
N ILE A 74 -22.43 10.38 -12.66
CA ILE A 74 -21.11 11.01 -12.48
C ILE A 74 -20.47 10.55 -11.17
N SER A 75 -21.23 10.49 -10.08
CA SER A 75 -20.71 10.05 -8.78
C SER A 75 -20.29 8.58 -8.80
N SER A 76 -21.00 7.73 -9.55
CA SER A 76 -20.62 6.32 -9.75
C SER A 76 -19.34 6.22 -10.57
N ILE A 77 -19.28 6.91 -11.72
CA ILE A 77 -18.11 6.88 -12.61
C ILE A 77 -16.85 7.40 -11.89
N LYS A 78 -16.98 8.42 -11.03
CA LYS A 78 -15.87 8.89 -10.19
C LYS A 78 -15.35 7.81 -9.25
N LYS A 79 -16.21 6.97 -8.68
CA LYS A 79 -15.78 5.82 -7.87
C LYS A 79 -15.06 4.78 -8.72
N ASP A 80 -15.55 4.53 -9.94
CA ASP A 80 -14.89 3.60 -10.86
C ASP A 80 -13.48 4.08 -11.24
N ILE A 81 -13.30 5.38 -11.50
CA ILE A 81 -11.97 5.99 -11.72
C ILE A 81 -11.05 5.73 -10.53
N LEU A 82 -11.50 5.96 -9.29
CA LEU A 82 -10.70 5.71 -8.09
C LEU A 82 -10.27 4.24 -7.98
N MET A 83 -11.16 3.30 -8.31
CA MET A 83 -10.84 1.87 -8.31
C MET A 83 -9.82 1.50 -9.39
N LEU A 84 -9.93 2.11 -10.58
CA LEU A 84 -8.97 1.92 -11.68
C LEU A 84 -7.59 2.51 -11.34
N GLU A 85 -7.54 3.68 -10.70
CA GLU A 85 -6.30 4.28 -10.20
C GLU A 85 -5.63 3.42 -9.15
N TYR A 86 -6.40 2.88 -8.20
CA TYR A 86 -5.89 1.92 -7.21
C TYR A 86 -5.31 0.67 -7.89
N LYS A 87 -5.97 0.14 -8.92
CA LYS A 87 -5.45 -0.99 -9.69
C LYS A 87 -4.14 -0.67 -10.42
N ILE A 88 -3.96 0.54 -10.95
CA ILE A 88 -2.68 0.98 -11.51
C ILE A 88 -1.60 0.96 -10.43
N LYS A 89 -1.90 1.43 -9.22
CA LYS A 89 -0.96 1.42 -8.09
C LYS A 89 -0.54 0.01 -7.72
N GLU A 90 -1.49 -0.93 -7.64
CA GLU A 90 -1.19 -2.34 -7.38
C GLU A 90 -0.34 -2.98 -8.49
N LEU A 91 -0.66 -2.72 -9.76
CA LEU A 91 0.09 -3.27 -10.91
C LEU A 91 1.53 -2.78 -10.97
N ARG A 92 1.82 -1.58 -10.46
CA ARG A 92 3.18 -1.06 -10.39
C ARG A 92 4.01 -1.70 -9.29
N ASP A 93 3.35 -2.26 -8.26
CA ASP A 93 4.01 -2.82 -7.07
C ASP A 93 5.07 -1.86 -6.49
N GLU A 94 4.63 -0.63 -6.25
CA GLU A 94 5.48 0.50 -5.87
C GLU A 94 5.05 1.07 -4.51
N LYS A 95 6.03 1.46 -3.70
CA LYS A 95 5.89 2.20 -2.44
C LYS A 95 6.67 3.50 -2.50
N GLU A 96 6.18 4.50 -1.79
CA GLU A 96 6.87 5.78 -1.64
C GLU A 96 7.83 5.74 -0.45
N CYS A 97 9.05 6.25 -0.63
CA CYS A 97 9.98 6.42 0.47
C CYS A 97 9.49 7.52 1.43
N PRO A 98 9.30 7.22 2.73
CA PRO A 98 8.79 8.22 3.68
C PRO A 98 9.80 9.34 4.00
N THR A 99 11.07 9.16 3.64
CA THR A 99 12.13 10.14 3.90
C THR A 99 12.36 11.10 2.73
N CYS A 100 12.24 10.63 1.48
CA CYS A 100 12.61 11.43 0.30
C CYS A 100 11.60 11.39 -0.84
N SER A 101 10.44 10.75 -0.65
CA SER A 101 9.35 10.62 -1.63
C SER A 101 9.71 9.93 -2.96
N SER A 102 10.89 9.30 -3.06
CA SER A 102 11.21 8.48 -4.23
C SER A 102 10.32 7.24 -4.27
N ILE A 103 9.82 6.90 -5.46
CA ILE A 103 9.10 5.66 -5.69
C ILE A 103 10.09 4.48 -5.75
N CYS A 104 9.84 3.45 -4.94
CA CYS A 104 10.62 2.23 -4.83
C CYS A 104 9.71 1.02 -5.09
N THR A 105 10.23 -0.12 -5.52
CA THR A 105 9.39 -1.33 -5.59
C THR A 105 8.99 -1.78 -4.18
N SER A 106 7.83 -2.41 -4.01
CA SER A 106 7.35 -2.86 -2.70
C SER A 106 8.34 -3.78 -1.98
N GLU A 107 9.05 -4.62 -2.74
CA GLU A 107 10.08 -5.54 -2.23
C GLU A 107 11.42 -4.86 -1.88
N THR A 108 11.63 -3.60 -2.27
CA THR A 108 12.89 -2.89 -2.01
C THR A 108 13.15 -2.77 -0.51
N LYS A 109 14.32 -3.23 -0.05
CA LYS A 109 14.72 -3.15 1.38
C LYS A 109 15.31 -1.80 1.78
N PHE A 110 15.96 -1.11 0.84
CA PHE A 110 16.57 0.20 1.05
C PHE A 110 16.25 1.14 -0.10
N CYS A 111 15.90 2.38 0.21
CA CYS A 111 15.68 3.41 -0.81
C CYS A 111 16.97 3.65 -1.61
N SER A 112 16.93 3.45 -2.92
CA SER A 112 18.07 3.69 -3.82
C SER A 112 18.48 5.16 -3.91
N ASN A 113 17.59 6.09 -3.54
CA ASN A 113 17.84 7.53 -3.60
C ASN A 113 18.42 8.11 -2.29
N CYS A 114 17.96 7.66 -1.12
CA CYS A 114 18.38 8.23 0.18
C CYS A 114 18.89 7.22 1.21
N GLY A 115 18.85 5.92 0.92
CA GLY A 115 19.33 4.88 1.83
C GLY A 115 18.36 4.50 2.96
N HIS A 116 17.17 5.11 3.04
CA HIS A 116 16.15 4.74 4.05
C HIS A 116 15.88 3.23 4.04
N SER A 117 15.98 2.59 5.21
CA SER A 117 15.66 1.16 5.40
C SER A 117 14.15 0.97 5.55
N PHE A 118 13.57 0.16 4.68
CA PHE A 118 12.17 -0.24 4.75
C PHE A 118 11.93 -1.48 5.64
N GLN A 119 12.98 -2.01 6.28
CA GLN A 119 12.85 -3.15 7.17
C GLN A 119 12.26 -2.67 8.51
N VAL A 120 11.06 -3.14 8.83
CA VAL A 120 10.54 -3.05 10.20
C VAL A 120 11.37 -4.02 11.03
N GLU A 121 12.10 -3.50 12.01
CA GLU A 121 12.75 -4.37 13.01
C GLU A 121 11.67 -5.26 13.62
N ALA A 122 11.85 -6.57 13.53
CA ALA A 122 10.93 -7.51 14.17
C ALA A 122 10.87 -7.14 15.66
N PRO A 123 9.68 -7.11 16.28
CA PRO A 123 9.60 -6.84 17.71
C PRO A 123 10.52 -7.81 18.44
N PRO A 124 11.30 -7.34 19.43
CA PRO A 124 12.19 -8.21 20.17
C PRO A 124 11.38 -9.40 20.68
N THR A 125 11.86 -10.60 20.36
CA THR A 125 11.34 -11.83 20.98
C THR A 125 11.32 -11.61 22.49
N PRO A 126 10.21 -11.90 23.20
CA PRO A 126 10.18 -11.74 24.64
C PRO A 126 11.32 -12.57 25.22
N GLU A 127 12.30 -11.90 25.81
CA GLU A 127 13.34 -12.54 26.61
C GLU A 127 12.62 -13.36 27.67
N GLU A 128 12.93 -14.66 27.74
CA GLU A 128 12.48 -15.55 28.81
C GLU A 128 12.66 -14.84 30.15
N GLU A 129 11.55 -14.54 30.84
CA GLU A 129 11.60 -14.04 32.21
C GLU A 129 12.44 -15.02 33.04
N ALA A 130 13.63 -14.58 33.42
CA ALA A 130 14.55 -15.37 34.21
C ALA A 130 13.88 -15.70 35.54
N ALA A 131 13.48 -16.96 35.74
CA ALA A 131 12.89 -17.42 36.99
C ALA A 131 13.77 -17.01 38.17
N ILE A 132 13.18 -16.49 39.25
CA ILE A 132 13.90 -15.98 40.43
C ILE A 132 13.67 -16.93 41.62
N LYS A 133 14.73 -17.23 42.39
CA LYS A 133 14.67 -17.92 43.68
C LYS A 133 15.13 -17.02 44.82
N HIS A 134 14.56 -17.22 46.00
CA HIS A 134 14.93 -16.46 47.21
C HIS A 134 15.89 -17.28 48.06
N CYS A 135 16.93 -16.64 48.56
CA CYS A 135 17.87 -17.29 49.46
C CYS A 135 17.19 -17.64 50.79
N THR A 136 17.19 -18.90 51.18
CA THR A 136 16.65 -19.34 52.47
C THR A 136 17.48 -18.89 53.67
N ASN A 137 18.74 -18.48 53.46
CA ASN A 137 19.62 -17.99 54.52
C ASN A 137 19.48 -16.48 54.78
N CYS A 138 19.36 -15.65 53.73
CA CYS A 138 19.36 -14.19 53.89
C CYS A 138 18.22 -13.45 53.15
N GLY A 139 17.34 -14.17 52.44
CA GLY A 139 16.19 -13.59 51.74
C GLY A 139 16.49 -12.93 50.39
N THR A 140 17.75 -12.77 50.01
CA THR A 140 18.12 -12.11 48.74
C THR A 140 17.53 -12.85 47.53
N GLN A 141 16.95 -12.11 46.60
CA GLN A 141 16.49 -12.61 45.31
C GLN A 141 17.69 -12.92 44.40
N ASN A 142 17.70 -14.10 43.81
CA ASN A 142 18.75 -14.57 42.91
C ASN A 142 18.11 -15.23 41.70
N ASP A 143 18.79 -15.21 40.57
CA ASP A 143 18.39 -16.00 39.40
C ASP A 143 18.26 -17.49 39.78
N ALA A 144 17.26 -18.19 39.25
CA ALA A 144 17.00 -19.60 39.55
C ALA A 144 18.21 -20.50 39.25
N LYS A 145 19.02 -20.14 38.24
CA LYS A 145 20.25 -20.83 37.84
C LYS A 145 21.47 -20.42 38.67
N ALA A 146 21.36 -19.43 39.56
CA ALA A 146 22.47 -19.03 40.43
C ALA A 146 22.91 -20.20 41.31
N LYS A 147 24.21 -20.49 41.37
CA LYS A 147 24.79 -21.55 42.24
C LYS A 147 25.09 -21.06 43.65
N PHE A 148 25.15 -19.74 43.83
CA PHE A 148 25.47 -19.09 45.11
C PHE A 148 24.60 -17.86 45.29
N CYS A 149 24.34 -17.50 46.54
CA CYS A 149 23.64 -16.28 46.88
C CYS A 149 24.53 -15.06 46.70
N GLY A 150 24.13 -14.10 45.85
CA GLY A 150 24.84 -12.84 45.66
C GLY A 150 24.83 -11.92 46.89
N GLY A 151 23.96 -12.17 47.87
CA GLY A 151 23.88 -11.38 49.12
C GLY A 151 24.72 -11.93 50.27
N CYS A 152 24.76 -13.26 50.45
CA CYS A 152 25.43 -13.88 51.62
C CYS A 152 26.43 -15.00 51.27
N GLY A 153 26.61 -15.34 50.00
CA GLY A 153 27.55 -16.37 49.56
C GLY A 153 27.09 -17.82 49.80
N ASN A 154 25.92 -18.05 50.39
CA ASN A 154 25.40 -19.40 50.60
C ASN A 154 25.22 -20.16 49.27
N HIS A 155 25.63 -21.43 49.23
CA HIS A 155 25.48 -22.28 48.04
C HIS A 155 24.02 -22.71 47.86
N PHE A 156 23.51 -22.61 46.63
CA PHE A 156 22.23 -23.16 46.23
C PHE A 156 22.49 -24.52 45.58
N SER A 157 22.25 -25.59 46.32
CA SER A 157 22.31 -26.97 45.81
C SER A 157 21.22 -27.23 44.77
#